data_AF-A0A177P7T4-F1
#
_entry.id   AF-A0A177P7T4-F1
#
_cell.length_a   1.000
_cell.length_b   1.000
_cell.length_c   1.000
_cell.angle_alpha   90.00
_cell.angle_beta   90.00
_cell.angle_gamma   90.00
#
_symmetry.space_group_name_H-M   'P 1'
#
loop_
_entity.id
_entity.type
_entity.pdbx_description
1 polymer ?
#
loop_
_entity_poly.entity_id
_entity_poly.type
_entity_poly.pdbx_seq_one_letter_code
_entity_poly.pdbx_strand_id
1 'polypeptide(L)'
;MGKQWASLTVYCEDGRLDIDNNAVERAIRPFVIGRNNWVFSDTVGGAKASANLYSLIETAKLNGLEPYRYLQPIFTEPPKAQTLADIEKLLPWAVDPAYINGLK
;
A
#
# COMPACT_ATOMS: atom_id res chain seq x y z
N MET A 1 -2.41 -15.14 -28.38
CA MET A 1 -1.09 -14.67 -27.89
C MET A 1 -0.61 -13.37 -28.55
N GLY A 2 -0.98 -13.04 -29.79
CA GLY A 2 -0.44 -11.85 -30.49
C GLY A 2 -0.99 -10.46 -30.12
N LYS A 3 -2.02 -10.33 -29.27
CA LYS A 3 -2.65 -9.01 -28.98
C LYS A 3 -1.91 -8.14 -27.95
N GLN A 4 -0.93 -8.70 -27.23
CA GLN A 4 -0.18 -8.01 -26.17
C GLN A 4 1.31 -7.81 -26.51
N TRP A 5 1.73 -8.17 -27.74
CA TRP A 5 3.13 -8.12 -28.16
C TRP A 5 3.71 -6.71 -28.07
N ALA A 6 2.92 -5.70 -28.45
CA ALA A 6 3.31 -4.30 -28.31
C ALA A 6 3.65 -3.96 -26.84
N SER A 7 2.78 -4.32 -25.88
CA SER A 7 3.01 -4.10 -24.45
C SER A 7 4.24 -4.84 -23.91
N LEU A 8 4.51 -6.06 -24.40
CA LEU A 8 5.63 -6.89 -23.95
C LEU A 8 6.98 -6.45 -24.53
N THR A 9 7.01 -5.59 -25.55
CA THR A 9 8.26 -5.16 -26.22
C THR A 9 8.65 -3.71 -25.90
N VAL A 10 7.85 -2.97 -25.14
CA VAL A 10 8.13 -1.56 -24.77
C VAL A 10 9.48 -1.40 -24.04
N TYR A 11 9.93 -2.42 -23.30
CA TYR A 11 11.25 -2.38 -22.65
C TYR A 11 12.42 -2.28 -23.66
N CYS A 12 12.22 -2.67 -24.93
CA CYS A 12 13.20 -2.48 -25.98
C CYS A 12 13.30 -1.01 -26.43
N GLU A 13 12.28 -0.21 -26.16
CA GLU A 13 12.17 1.20 -26.55
C GLU A 13 12.49 2.15 -25.38
N ASP A 14 12.22 1.74 -24.13
CA ASP A 14 12.55 2.50 -22.91
C ASP A 14 13.39 1.65 -21.93
N GLY A 15 14.68 1.99 -21.82
CA GLY A 15 15.63 1.32 -20.92
C GLY A 15 15.39 1.54 -19.42
N ARG A 16 14.38 2.35 -19.03
CA ARG A 16 13.92 2.44 -17.64
C ARG A 16 13.02 1.29 -17.23
N LEU A 17 12.52 0.52 -18.21
CA LEU A 17 11.62 -0.60 -17.98
C LEU A 17 12.41 -1.92 -17.97
N ASP A 18 12.14 -2.74 -16.96
CA ASP A 18 12.69 -4.10 -16.92
C ASP A 18 11.93 -5.01 -17.89
N ILE A 19 12.64 -6.02 -18.42
CA ILE A 19 12.05 -7.06 -19.27
C ILE A 19 11.04 -7.95 -18.51
N ASP A 20 11.18 -8.01 -17.19
CA ASP A 20 10.35 -8.82 -16.31
C ASP A 20 9.59 -7.97 -15.30
N ASN A 21 8.48 -8.52 -14.81
CA ASN A 21 7.62 -7.89 -13.80
C ASN A 21 7.89 -8.45 -12.40
N ASN A 22 9.03 -9.13 -12.15
CA ASN A 22 9.25 -9.90 -10.93
C ASN A 22 9.15 -9.03 -9.67
N ALA A 23 9.59 -7.77 -9.74
CA ALA A 23 9.49 -6.83 -8.64
C ALA A 23 8.02 -6.59 -8.23
N VAL A 24 7.14 -6.39 -9.22
CA VAL A 24 5.70 -6.19 -9.01
C VAL A 24 5.05 -7.47 -8.49
N GLU A 25 5.39 -8.63 -9.04
CA GLU A 25 4.86 -9.91 -8.59
C GLU A 25 5.28 -10.24 -7.15
N ARG A 26 6.52 -9.93 -6.77
CA ARG A 26 6.98 -10.04 -5.38
C ARG A 26 6.22 -9.10 -4.45
N ALA A 27 5.98 -7.86 -4.88
CA ALA A 27 5.24 -6.87 -4.09
C ALA A 27 3.78 -7.26 -3.85
N ILE A 28 3.11 -7.86 -4.85
CA ILE A 28 1.69 -8.24 -4.72
C ILE A 28 1.48 -9.60 -4.04
N ARG A 29 2.51 -10.47 -4.02
CA ARG A 29 2.41 -11.82 -3.44
C ARG A 29 1.86 -11.87 -2.01
N PRO A 30 2.30 -11.03 -1.05
CA PRO A 30 1.79 -11.13 0.32
C PRO A 30 0.32 -10.70 0.42
N PHE A 31 -0.15 -9.79 -0.44
CA PHE A 31 -1.59 -9.48 -0.56
C PHE A 31 -2.39 -10.69 -1.06
N VAL A 32 -1.90 -11.38 -2.10
CA VAL A 32 -2.57 -12.57 -2.65
C VAL A 32 -2.66 -13.70 -1.62
N ILE A 33 -1.58 -13.92 -0.87
CA ILE A 33 -1.55 -14.90 0.23
C ILE A 33 -2.51 -14.47 1.35
N GLY A 34 -2.49 -13.20 1.74
CA GLY A 34 -3.38 -12.64 2.76
C GLY A 34 -4.86 -12.80 2.39
N ARG A 35 -5.24 -12.45 1.15
CA ARG A 35 -6.59 -12.64 0.62
C ARG A 35 -7.07 -14.08 0.75
N ASN A 36 -6.21 -15.06 0.47
CA ASN A 36 -6.57 -16.48 0.60
C ASN A 36 -6.85 -16.89 2.06
N ASN A 37 -6.25 -16.19 3.02
CA ASN A 37 -6.44 -16.42 4.45
C ASN A 37 -7.56 -15.56 5.06
N TRP A 38 -8.01 -14.50 4.37
CA TRP A 38 -9.07 -13.60 4.83
C TRP A 38 -10.43 -14.07 4.31
N VAL A 39 -11.01 -15.03 5.04
CA VAL A 39 -12.26 -15.74 4.70
C VAL A 39 -13.48 -14.83 4.47
N PHE A 40 -13.41 -13.54 4.84
CA PHE A 40 -14.49 -12.56 4.68
C PHE A 40 -14.31 -11.59 3.49
N SER A 41 -13.29 -11.78 2.66
CA SER A 41 -13.03 -10.93 1.47
C SER A 41 -13.79 -11.37 0.20
N ASP A 42 -14.84 -12.18 0.32
CA ASP A 42 -15.61 -12.74 -0.81
C ASP A 42 -16.63 -11.78 -1.43
N THR A 43 -16.81 -10.60 -0.84
CA THR A 43 -17.70 -9.55 -1.37
C THR A 43 -16.89 -8.42 -2.02
N VAL A 44 -17.49 -7.71 -2.98
CA VAL A 44 -16.88 -6.51 -3.59
C VAL A 44 -16.50 -5.46 -2.54
N GLY A 45 -17.34 -5.30 -1.52
CA GLY A 45 -17.07 -4.40 -0.39
C GLY A 45 -15.86 -4.84 0.43
N GLY A 46 -15.77 -6.13 0.75
CA GLY A 46 -14.61 -6.72 1.45
C GLY A 46 -13.32 -6.58 0.63
N ALA A 47 -13.37 -6.86 -0.67
CA ALA A 47 -12.23 -6.70 -1.56
C ALA A 47 -11.72 -5.25 -1.60
N LYS A 48 -12.64 -4.26 -1.68
CA LYS A 48 -12.29 -2.83 -1.68
C LYS A 48 -11.71 -2.39 -0.33
N ALA A 49 -12.29 -2.82 0.78
CA ALA A 49 -11.77 -2.51 2.11
C ALA A 49 -10.37 -3.08 2.33
N SER A 50 -10.16 -4.35 1.98
CA SER A 50 -8.86 -5.02 2.05
C SER A 50 -7.81 -4.34 1.18
N ALA A 51 -8.17 -3.92 -0.05
CA ALA A 51 -7.26 -3.19 -0.93
C ALA A 51 -6.86 -1.82 -0.36
N ASN A 52 -7.80 -1.08 0.22
CA ASN A 52 -7.53 0.22 0.86
C ASN A 52 -6.57 0.06 2.05
N LEU A 53 -6.85 -0.91 2.94
CA LEU A 53 -6.00 -1.17 4.11
C LEU A 53 -4.59 -1.57 3.69
N TYR A 54 -4.46 -2.46 2.70
CA TYR A 54 -3.17 -2.90 2.21
C TYR A 54 -2.39 -1.75 1.55
N SER A 55 -3.08 -0.89 0.81
CA SER A 55 -2.48 0.31 0.22
C SER A 55 -1.89 1.24 1.29
N LEU A 56 -2.60 1.44 2.42
CA LEU A 56 -2.08 2.22 3.55
C LEU A 56 -0.83 1.57 4.16
N ILE A 57 -0.84 0.25 4.37
CA ILE A 57 0.29 -0.51 4.93
C ILE A 57 1.52 -0.41 4.02
N GLU A 58 1.36 -0.66 2.72
CA GLU A 58 2.49 -0.59 1.78
C GLU A 58 3.03 0.83 1.64
N THR A 59 2.15 1.84 1.65
CA THR A 59 2.59 3.24 1.65
C THR A 59 3.37 3.58 2.91
N ALA A 60 2.95 3.09 4.09
CA ALA A 60 3.67 3.28 5.34
C ALA A 60 5.06 2.63 5.30
N LYS A 61 5.17 1.40 4.81
CA LYS A 61 6.47 0.71 4.64
C LYS A 61 7.40 1.46 3.70
N LEU A 62 6.88 1.98 2.58
CA LEU A 62 7.65 2.78 1.62
C LEU A 62 8.20 4.08 2.24
N ASN A 63 7.55 4.61 3.28
CA ASN A 63 8.02 5.76 4.05
C ASN A 63 8.85 5.38 5.29
N GLY A 64 9.22 4.11 5.45
CA GLY A 64 10.04 3.63 6.58
C GLY A 64 9.29 3.54 7.91
N LEU A 65 7.95 3.55 7.88
CA LEU A 65 7.10 3.44 9.06
C LEU A 65 6.79 1.97 9.37
N GLU A 66 6.77 1.64 10.66
CA GLU A 66 6.24 0.37 11.16
C GLU A 66 4.71 0.39 10.99
N PRO A 67 4.13 -0.52 10.18
CA PRO A 67 2.73 -0.41 9.77
C PRO A 67 1.72 -0.45 10.92
N TYR A 68 1.95 -1.27 11.95
CA TYR A 68 1.01 -1.38 13.06
C TYR A 68 0.94 -0.07 13.87
N ARG A 69 2.09 0.49 14.22
CA ARG A 69 2.24 1.78 14.91
C ARG A 69 1.73 2.96 14.10
N TYR A 70 1.84 2.89 12.77
CA TYR A 70 1.24 3.89 11.88
C TYR A 70 -0.29 3.78 11.81
N LEU A 71 -0.85 2.57 11.79
CA LEU A 71 -2.29 2.38 11.72
C LEU A 71 -3.03 2.80 13.00
N GLN A 72 -2.38 2.75 14.16
CA GLN A 72 -2.96 3.18 15.43
C GLN A 72 -3.48 4.64 15.39
N PRO A 73 -2.66 5.66 15.10
CA PRO A 73 -3.15 7.04 14.98
C PRO A 73 -4.12 7.22 13.81
N ILE A 74 -3.98 6.47 12.72
CA ILE A 74 -4.95 6.50 11.60
C ILE A 74 -6.35 6.07 12.05
N PHE A 75 -6.48 5.18 13.03
CA PHE A 75 -7.78 4.77 13.56
C PHE A 75 -8.26 5.58 14.76
N THR A 76 -7.38 6.32 15.47
CA THR A 76 -7.74 7.06 16.69
C THR A 76 -7.83 8.57 16.53
N GLU A 77 -7.06 9.17 15.62
CA GLU A 77 -6.95 10.62 15.47
C GLU A 77 -7.97 11.27 14.53
N PRO A 78 -8.49 10.62 13.44
CA PRO A 78 -9.44 11.29 12.55
C PRO A 78 -10.69 11.86 13.22
N PRO A 79 -11.31 11.22 14.24
CA PRO A 79 -12.45 11.80 14.94
C PRO A 79 -12.15 13.10 15.69
N LYS A 80 -10.86 13.40 15.95
CA LYS A 80 -10.39 14.61 16.65
C LYS A 80 -9.98 15.72 15.69
N ALA A 81 -9.82 15.41 14.40
CA ALA A 81 -9.39 16.37 13.39
C ALA A 81 -10.49 17.40 13.13
N GLN A 82 -10.13 18.69 13.16
CA GLN A 82 -11.06 19.78 12.88
C GLN A 82 -10.88 20.36 11.49
N THR A 83 -9.68 20.18 10.91
CA THR A 83 -9.31 20.73 9.60
C THR A 83 -8.70 19.65 8.70
N LEU A 84 -8.69 19.92 7.38
CA LEU A 84 -7.99 19.06 6.42
C LEU A 84 -6.50 18.93 6.76
N ALA A 85 -5.88 20.03 7.20
CA ALA A 85 -4.47 20.03 7.60
C ALA A 85 -4.18 19.06 8.77
N ASP A 86 -5.15 18.80 9.65
CA ASP A 86 -4.98 17.83 10.73
C ASP A 86 -5.00 16.39 10.23
N ILE A 87 -5.77 16.11 9.17
CA ILE A 87 -5.75 14.82 8.47
C ILE A 87 -4.45 14.67 7.68
N GLU A 88 -3.98 15.73 7.02
CA GLU A 88 -2.75 15.70 6.24
C GLU A 88 -1.51 15.40 7.09
N LYS A 89 -1.49 15.83 8.35
CA LYS A 89 -0.43 15.48 9.32
C LYS A 89 -0.38 13.98 9.64
N LEU A 90 -1.45 13.23 9.38
CA LEU A 90 -1.48 11.77 9.58
C LEU A 90 -0.95 11.01 8.36
N LEU A 91 -0.67 11.68 7.24
CA LEU A 91 -0.18 11.02 6.03
C LEU A 91 1.24 10.48 6.22
N PRO A 92 1.60 9.37 5.55
CA PRO A 92 2.81 8.63 5.87
C PRO A 92 4.11 9.37 5.53
N TRP A 93 4.05 10.40 4.68
CA TRP A 93 5.18 11.29 4.38
C TRP A 93 5.26 12.53 5.30
N ALA A 94 4.21 12.79 6.10
CA ALA A 94 4.14 13.93 7.01
C ALA A 94 4.49 13.56 8.46
N VAL A 95 4.47 12.27 8.80
CA VAL A 95 4.85 11.76 10.12
C VAL A 95 6.33 11.44 10.20
N ASP A 96 6.94 11.70 11.35
CA ASP A 96 8.33 11.35 11.63
C ASP A 96 8.46 9.83 11.90
N PRO A 97 9.25 9.08 11.10
CA PRO A 97 9.47 7.66 11.32
C PRO A 97 10.09 7.34 12.68
N ALA A 98 10.96 8.20 13.22
CA ALA A 98 11.58 7.94 14.52
C ALA A 98 10.54 7.99 15.66
N TYR A 99 9.59 8.92 15.55
CA TYR A 99 8.47 9.01 16.49
C TYR A 99 7.52 7.82 16.36
N ILE A 100 7.01 7.55 15.15
CA ILE A 100 6.03 6.46 14.94
C ILE A 100 6.63 5.11 15.30
N ASN A 101 7.87 4.85 14.88
CA ASN A 101 8.56 3.59 15.18
C ASN A 101 9.07 3.52 16.63
N GLY A 102 8.95 4.60 17.41
CA GLY A 102 9.28 4.63 18.84
C GLY A 102 8.09 4.45 19.78
N LEU A 103 6.86 4.46 19.25
CA LEU A 103 5.63 4.26 20.03
C LEU A 103 5.67 2.90 20.76
N LYS A 104 5.29 2.85 22.03
CA LYS A 104 5.31 1.61 22.82
C LYS A 104 4.06 0.78 22.59
#